data_AF-A0A0M3US53-F1
#
_entry.id   AF-A0A0M3US53-F1
#
_cell.length_a   1.000
_cell.length_b   1.000
_cell.length_c   1.000
_cell.angle_alpha   90.00
_cell.angle_beta   90.00
_cell.angle_gamma   90.00
#
_symmetry.space_group_name_H-M   'P 1'
#
loop_
_entity.id
_entity.type
_entity.pdbx_description
1 polymer ?
#
loop_
_entity_poly.entity_id
_entity_poly.type
_entity_poly.pdbx_seq_one_letter_code
_entity_poly.pdbx_strand_id
1 'polypeptide(L)'
;MEINGIYFAKGEFYQIIRDIGGVWNDSKERPIVCLLKIDDTDIYWAIPMGNLNHRNEKAKERLNFYLNIEESDIRSCFYHIGKTTTDTIFFISDVIPIKEIYIDREYLGFNNIHYVIKNKKLISELERKLKRILYFEDSKPNYFRQHITDLKNKLLSE
;
A
#
# COMPACT_ATOMS: atom_id res chain seq x y z
N MET A 1 8.29 10.32 -8.95
CA MET A 1 7.00 10.14 -8.23
C MET A 1 6.88 11.12 -7.07
N GLU A 2 5.67 11.59 -6.76
CA GLU A 2 5.37 12.50 -5.65
C GLU A 2 4.92 11.70 -4.40
N ILE A 3 5.44 12.10 -3.23
CA ILE A 3 5.03 11.54 -1.94
C ILE A 3 3.56 11.90 -1.68
N ASN A 4 2.78 10.95 -1.18
CA ASN A 4 1.32 10.99 -1.02
C ASN A 4 0.53 10.99 -2.33
N GLY A 5 1.21 10.87 -3.48
CA GLY A 5 0.59 10.71 -4.78
C GLY A 5 -0.02 9.32 -4.96
N ILE A 6 -1.17 9.26 -5.65
CA ILE A 6 -1.83 7.99 -6.00
C ILE A 6 -1.55 7.63 -7.45
N TYR A 7 -1.25 6.36 -7.69
CA TYR A 7 -0.83 5.84 -9.00
C TYR A 7 -1.47 4.48 -9.28
N PHE A 8 -1.33 4.01 -10.51
CA PHE A 8 -1.52 2.62 -10.90
C PHE A 8 -0.18 2.04 -11.34
N ALA A 9 0.16 0.85 -10.85
CA ALA A 9 1.36 0.14 -11.27
C ALA A 9 1.11 -0.69 -12.54
N LYS A 10 2.16 -0.89 -13.34
CA LYS A 10 2.13 -1.74 -14.53
C LYS A 10 1.85 -3.20 -14.15
N GLY A 11 1.12 -3.92 -15.00
CA GLY A 11 0.82 -5.34 -14.78
C GLY A 11 2.07 -6.23 -14.65
N GLU A 12 3.14 -5.88 -15.37
CA GLU A 12 4.44 -6.58 -15.31
C GLU A 12 5.08 -6.52 -13.92
N PHE A 13 4.85 -5.44 -13.17
CA PHE A 13 5.39 -5.31 -11.83
C PHE A 13 4.85 -6.40 -10.90
N TYR A 14 3.57 -6.76 -11.04
CA TYR A 14 2.99 -7.84 -10.24
C TYR A 14 3.57 -9.22 -10.60
N GLN A 15 4.13 -9.38 -11.81
CA GLN A 15 4.84 -10.61 -12.16
C GLN A 15 6.15 -10.72 -11.38
N ILE A 16 6.86 -9.61 -11.20
CA ILE A 16 8.07 -9.58 -10.36
C ILE A 16 7.78 -10.06 -8.93
N ILE A 17 6.66 -9.62 -8.35
CA ILE A 17 6.21 -10.08 -7.02
C ILE A 17 6.03 -11.61 -7.00
N ARG A 18 5.43 -12.18 -8.05
CA ARG A 18 5.20 -13.63 -8.16
C ARG A 18 6.50 -14.40 -8.38
N ASP A 19 7.42 -13.85 -9.16
CA ASP A 19 8.69 -14.51 -9.51
C ASP A 19 9.61 -14.66 -8.29
N ILE A 20 9.51 -13.77 -7.30
CA ILE A 20 10.22 -13.88 -6.01
C ILE A 20 9.45 -14.73 -4.98
N GLY A 21 8.38 -15.42 -5.39
CA GLY A 21 7.55 -16.26 -4.53
C GLY A 21 6.49 -15.50 -3.72
N GLY A 22 6.37 -14.19 -3.91
CA GLY A 22 5.32 -13.38 -3.29
C GLY A 22 3.97 -13.54 -3.97
N VAL A 23 2.94 -12.97 -3.33
CA VAL A 23 1.54 -13.12 -3.73
C VAL A 23 0.91 -11.75 -3.98
N TRP A 24 0.44 -11.55 -5.21
CA TRP A 24 -0.43 -10.43 -5.58
C TRP A 24 -1.75 -10.97 -6.15
N ASN A 25 -2.75 -11.12 -5.28
CA ASN A 25 -4.03 -11.76 -5.59
C ASN A 25 -5.09 -10.81 -6.14
N ASP A 26 -4.67 -9.66 -6.69
CA ASP A 26 -5.62 -8.74 -7.25
C ASP A 26 -5.89 -9.00 -8.72
N SER A 27 -7.15 -9.29 -9.04
CA SER A 27 -7.62 -9.44 -10.41
C SER A 27 -8.02 -8.09 -11.05
N LYS A 28 -7.99 -6.99 -10.29
CA LYS A 28 -8.36 -5.65 -10.74
C LYS A 28 -7.14 -4.73 -10.68
N GLU A 29 -7.16 -3.68 -11.50
CA GLU A 29 -6.20 -2.58 -11.31
C GLU A 29 -6.54 -1.85 -10.01
N ARG A 30 -5.63 -1.91 -9.03
CA ARG A 30 -5.76 -1.18 -7.77
C ARG A 30 -4.91 0.08 -7.79
N PRO A 31 -5.46 1.22 -7.34
CA PRO A 31 -4.64 2.38 -7.05
C PRO A 31 -3.72 2.09 -5.86
N ILE A 32 -2.53 2.65 -5.89
CA ILE A 32 -1.52 2.60 -4.83
C ILE A 32 -1.15 4.03 -4.42
N VAL A 33 -0.97 4.29 -3.13
CA VAL A 33 -0.45 5.58 -2.64
C VAL A 33 1.02 5.43 -2.27
N CYS A 34 1.90 6.22 -2.89
CA CYS A 34 3.33 6.27 -2.57
C CYS A 34 3.54 7.09 -1.30
N LEU A 35 3.70 6.44 -0.14
CA LEU A 35 3.63 7.12 1.16
C LEU A 35 4.99 7.50 1.74
N LEU A 36 5.98 6.61 1.64
CA LEU A 36 7.32 6.84 2.17
C LEU A 36 8.37 6.55 1.09
N LYS A 37 9.41 7.36 1.03
CA LYS A 37 10.57 7.11 0.18
C LYS A 37 11.63 6.33 0.99
N ILE A 38 12.28 5.36 0.37
CA ILE A 38 13.43 4.66 0.97
C ILE A 38 14.65 5.55 0.79
N ASP A 39 15.03 6.28 1.84
CA ASP A 39 16.22 7.15 1.94
C ASP A 39 16.70 7.73 0.58
N ASP A 40 17.98 7.53 0.25
CA ASP A 40 18.64 8.09 -0.95
C ASP A 40 18.37 7.31 -2.25
N THR A 41 17.32 6.48 -2.28
CA THR A 41 16.96 5.66 -3.46
C THR A 41 15.89 6.33 -4.32
N ASP A 42 15.44 5.70 -5.39
CA ASP A 42 14.23 6.07 -6.15
C ASP A 42 13.02 5.17 -5.82
N ILE A 43 13.12 4.39 -4.73
CA ILE A 43 12.12 3.41 -4.32
C ILE A 43 11.19 4.01 -3.27
N TYR A 44 9.89 3.73 -3.43
CA TYR A 44 8.84 4.21 -2.54
C TYR A 44 8.05 3.03 -1.98
N TRP A 45 7.70 3.10 -0.70
CA TRP A 45 6.70 2.23 -0.10
C TRP A 45 5.30 2.70 -0.51
N ALA A 46 4.63 1.87 -1.29
CA ALA A 46 3.31 2.15 -1.83
C ALA A 46 2.24 1.23 -1.22
N ILE A 47 1.16 1.84 -0.73
CA ILE A 47 0.06 1.12 -0.07
C ILE A 47 -1.10 0.95 -1.07
N PRO A 48 -1.57 -0.28 -1.34
CA PRO A 48 -2.74 -0.49 -2.17
C PRO A 48 -4.00 0.07 -1.54
N MET A 49 -4.91 0.52 -2.39
CA MET A 49 -6.16 1.17 -2.00
C MET A 49 -7.36 0.39 -2.56
N GLY A 50 -8.53 0.58 -1.95
CA GLY A 50 -9.77 0.02 -2.47
C GLY A 50 -10.99 0.79 -2.00
N ASN A 51 -12.03 0.78 -2.81
CA ASN A 51 -13.27 1.47 -2.50
C ASN A 51 -14.08 0.68 -1.45
N LEU A 52 -14.41 1.33 -0.34
CA LEU A 52 -15.20 0.74 0.75
C LEU A 52 -16.61 0.39 0.29
N ASN A 53 -17.22 1.19 -0.58
CA ASN A 53 -18.58 1.02 -1.06
C ASN A 53 -18.77 -0.22 -1.95
N HIS A 54 -17.67 -0.80 -2.44
CA HIS A 54 -17.71 -2.03 -3.24
C HIS A 54 -17.61 -3.31 -2.39
N ARG A 55 -17.59 -3.19 -1.05
CA ARG A 55 -17.47 -4.34 -0.15
C ARG A 55 -18.83 -4.92 0.21
N ASN A 56 -18.93 -6.25 0.15
CA ASN A 56 -20.07 -6.98 0.70
C ASN A 56 -19.97 -7.05 2.24
N GLU A 57 -21.05 -7.50 2.88
CA GLU A 57 -21.13 -7.54 4.35
C GLU A 57 -20.02 -8.38 4.99
N LYS A 58 -19.71 -9.57 4.46
CA LYS A 58 -18.60 -10.40 4.96
C LYS A 58 -17.25 -9.68 4.92
N ALA A 59 -16.99 -8.90 3.87
CA ALA A 59 -15.76 -8.13 3.76
C ALA A 59 -15.73 -6.93 4.73
N LYS A 60 -16.89 -6.30 4.99
CA LYS A 60 -17.01 -5.25 6.02
C LYS A 60 -16.82 -5.80 7.42
N GLU A 61 -17.41 -6.95 7.74
CA GLU A 61 -17.22 -7.65 9.03
C GLU A 61 -15.74 -7.97 9.28
N ARG A 62 -15.06 -8.55 8.28
CA ARG A 62 -13.62 -8.83 8.36
C ARG A 62 -12.82 -7.54 8.58
N LEU A 63 -13.14 -6.47 7.85
CA LEU A 63 -12.47 -5.19 8.01
C LEU A 63 -12.69 -4.62 9.42
N ASN A 64 -13.93 -4.64 9.91
CA ASN A 64 -14.29 -4.21 11.26
C ASN A 64 -13.54 -5.01 12.33
N PHE A 65 -13.36 -6.31 12.15
CA PHE A 65 -12.55 -7.11 13.06
C PHE A 65 -11.14 -6.52 13.21
N TYR A 66 -10.41 -6.31 12.10
CA TYR A 66 -9.05 -5.76 12.17
C TYR A 66 -8.98 -4.33 12.69
N LEU A 67 -9.98 -3.50 12.40
CA LEU A 67 -10.04 -2.11 12.86
C LEU A 67 -10.28 -1.98 14.37
N ASN A 68 -10.83 -3.02 15.01
CA ASN A 68 -11.09 -3.06 16.45
C ASN A 68 -10.10 -3.95 17.23
N ILE A 69 -9.03 -4.43 16.59
CA ILE A 69 -7.94 -5.09 17.28
C ILE A 69 -7.17 -4.04 18.11
N GLU A 70 -6.79 -4.41 19.34
CA GLU A 70 -5.96 -3.61 20.22
C GLU A 70 -4.71 -3.06 19.52
N GLU A 71 -4.37 -1.80 19.78
CA GLU A 71 -3.28 -1.13 19.07
C GLU A 71 -1.93 -1.82 19.27
N SER A 72 -1.71 -2.54 20.38
CA SER A 72 -0.47 -3.28 20.65
C SER A 72 -0.22 -4.43 19.66
N ASP A 73 -1.28 -5.01 19.10
CA ASP A 73 -1.18 -6.09 18.11
C ASP A 73 -0.94 -5.52 16.71
N ILE A 74 0.04 -6.08 15.99
CA ILE A 74 0.41 -5.63 14.64
C ILE A 74 -0.75 -5.71 13.63
N ARG A 75 -1.72 -6.61 13.86
CA ARG A 75 -2.90 -6.77 13.00
C ARG A 75 -3.79 -5.53 12.99
N SER A 76 -3.74 -4.69 14.03
CA SER A 76 -4.39 -3.36 14.06
C SER A 76 -3.84 -2.40 12.98
N CYS A 77 -2.63 -2.67 12.47
CA CYS A 77 -2.01 -1.91 11.39
C CYS A 77 -2.38 -2.41 10.00
N PHE A 78 -3.04 -3.56 9.84
CA PHE A 78 -3.22 -4.18 8.52
C PHE A 78 -4.07 -3.35 7.57
N TYR A 79 -5.02 -2.59 8.14
CA TYR A 79 -5.95 -1.76 7.41
C TYR A 79 -6.10 -0.38 8.06
N HIS A 80 -6.50 0.60 7.24
CA HIS A 80 -7.02 1.88 7.71
C HIS A 80 -8.15 2.32 6.80
N ILE A 81 -9.18 2.96 7.35
CA ILE A 81 -10.23 3.61 6.57
C ILE A 81 -9.97 5.11 6.62
N GLY A 82 -9.93 5.72 5.45
CA GLY A 82 -9.85 7.16 5.30
C GLY A 82 -10.70 7.62 4.12
N LYS A 83 -10.61 8.91 3.80
CA LYS A 83 -11.33 9.51 2.69
C LYS A 83 -10.36 10.16 1.71
N THR A 84 -10.50 9.81 0.43
CA THR A 84 -9.81 10.45 -0.70
C THR A 84 -10.86 11.11 -1.61
N THR A 85 -10.93 10.73 -2.89
CA THR A 85 -12.10 11.00 -3.75
C THR A 85 -13.32 10.18 -3.32
N THR A 86 -13.11 9.06 -2.62
CA THR A 86 -14.14 8.15 -2.11
C THR A 86 -13.77 7.63 -0.72
N ASP A 87 -14.72 6.96 -0.05
CA ASP A 87 -14.42 6.21 1.17
C ASP A 87 -13.50 5.05 0.83
N THR A 88 -12.30 5.09 1.41
CA THR A 88 -11.15 4.31 0.96
C THR A 88 -10.65 3.40 2.06
N ILE A 89 -10.38 2.16 1.69
CA ILE A 89 -9.63 1.19 2.48
C ILE A 89 -8.17 1.24 2.02
N PHE A 90 -7.25 1.44 2.94
CA PHE A 90 -5.81 1.32 2.75
C PHE A 90 -5.35 -0.06 3.22
N PHE A 91 -4.79 -0.87 2.33
CA PHE A 91 -4.30 -2.23 2.58
C PHE A 91 -2.84 -2.18 3.04
N ILE A 92 -2.58 -1.65 4.24
CA ILE A 92 -1.22 -1.34 4.71
C ILE A 92 -0.36 -2.61 4.85
N SER A 93 -0.95 -3.73 5.26
CA SER A 93 -0.25 -5.03 5.28
C SER A 93 0.07 -5.60 3.90
N ASP A 94 -0.47 -5.01 2.83
CA ASP A 94 -0.18 -5.35 1.43
C ASP A 94 0.75 -4.33 0.76
N VAL A 95 1.49 -3.54 1.55
CA VAL A 95 2.46 -2.57 1.04
C VAL A 95 3.46 -3.23 0.10
N ILE A 96 3.94 -2.49 -0.90
CA ILE A 96 5.00 -2.92 -1.81
C ILE A 96 6.03 -1.79 -1.98
N PRO A 97 7.33 -2.09 -2.04
CA PRO A 97 8.30 -1.13 -2.56
C PRO A 97 8.13 -1.03 -4.09
N ILE A 98 8.25 0.16 -4.67
CA ILE A 98 8.08 0.38 -6.12
C ILE A 98 8.94 1.53 -6.64
N LYS A 99 9.42 1.41 -7.87
CA LYS A 99 10.12 2.46 -8.63
C LYS A 99 9.21 3.12 -9.66
N GLU A 100 9.57 4.33 -10.09
CA GLU A 100 8.82 5.08 -11.10
C GLU A 100 8.69 4.33 -12.43
N ILE A 101 9.71 3.57 -12.83
CA ILE A 101 9.68 2.74 -14.05
C ILE A 101 8.55 1.71 -14.07
N TYR A 102 7.99 1.36 -12.90
CA TYR A 102 6.89 0.42 -12.75
C TYR A 102 5.52 1.09 -12.58
N ILE A 103 5.45 2.42 -12.68
CA ILE A 103 4.20 3.16 -12.72
C ILE A 103 3.65 3.15 -14.14
N ASP A 104 2.36 2.85 -14.26
CA ASP A 104 1.61 2.94 -15.51
C ASP A 104 1.07 4.37 -15.70
N ARG A 105 0.35 4.88 -14.69
CA ARG A 105 -0.28 6.20 -14.76
C ARG A 105 -0.63 6.78 -13.40
N GLU A 106 -0.86 8.08 -13.38
CA GLU A 106 -1.39 8.83 -12.25
C GLU A 106 -2.87 8.55 -12.03
N TYR A 107 -3.30 8.50 -10.76
CA TYR A 107 -4.71 8.54 -10.42
C TYR A 107 -5.20 9.99 -10.44
N LEU A 108 -6.22 10.27 -11.23
CA LEU A 108 -6.75 11.63 -11.38
C LEU A 108 -7.89 11.89 -10.40
N GLY A 109 -7.88 13.07 -9.78
CA GLY A 109 -9.00 13.59 -8.99
C GLY A 109 -10.14 14.10 -9.87
N PHE A 110 -11.21 14.59 -9.24
CA PHE A 110 -12.37 15.17 -9.95
C PHE A 110 -12.05 16.36 -10.86
N ASN A 111 -10.90 17.00 -10.64
CA ASN A 111 -10.39 18.11 -11.45
C ASN A 111 -9.46 17.66 -12.60
N ASN A 112 -9.35 16.36 -12.87
CA ASN A 112 -8.42 15.78 -13.85
C ASN A 112 -6.94 16.09 -13.58
N ILE A 113 -6.58 16.42 -12.34
CA ILE A 113 -5.21 16.59 -11.89
C ILE A 113 -4.83 15.37 -11.06
N HIS A 114 -3.55 14.98 -11.09
CA HIS A 114 -3.00 13.96 -10.22
C HIS A 114 -3.44 14.18 -8.76
N TYR A 115 -4.00 13.12 -8.17
CA TYR A 115 -4.49 13.19 -6.81
C TYR A 115 -3.37 12.88 -5.82
N VAL A 116 -3.05 13.90 -5.03
CA VAL A 116 -2.12 13.82 -3.90
C VAL A 116 -2.91 13.98 -2.61
N ILE A 117 -2.75 13.06 -1.66
CA ILE A 117 -3.43 13.16 -0.36
C ILE A 117 -2.87 14.37 0.40
N LYS A 118 -3.76 15.28 0.84
CA LYS A 118 -3.40 16.49 1.60
C LYS A 118 -3.78 16.44 3.08
N ASN A 119 -4.60 15.47 3.48
CA ASN A 119 -5.08 15.35 4.85
C ASN A 119 -3.96 14.87 5.78
N LYS A 120 -3.37 15.79 6.55
CA LYS A 120 -2.25 15.53 7.45
C LYS A 120 -2.54 14.45 8.51
N LYS A 121 -3.78 14.39 9.04
CA LYS A 121 -4.15 13.37 10.04
C LYS A 121 -4.16 11.98 9.42
N LEU A 122 -4.73 11.86 8.22
CA LEU A 122 -4.73 10.61 7.46
C LEU A 122 -3.31 10.17 7.14
N ILE A 123 -2.47 11.07 6.59
CA ILE A 123 -1.08 10.78 6.26
C ILE A 123 -0.32 10.30 7.50
N SER A 124 -0.45 11.02 8.63
CA SER A 124 0.23 10.65 9.88
C SER A 124 -0.18 9.26 10.38
N GLU A 125 -1.46 8.88 10.29
CA GLU A 125 -1.92 7.56 10.70
C GLU A 125 -1.43 6.45 9.76
N LEU A 126 -1.44 6.71 8.44
CA LEU A 126 -0.91 5.77 7.46
C LEU A 126 0.59 5.55 7.68
N GLU A 127 1.36 6.62 7.92
CA GLU A 127 2.80 6.51 8.18
C GLU A 127 3.08 5.75 9.47
N ARG A 128 2.35 6.05 10.56
CA ARG A 128 2.48 5.36 11.84
C ARG A 128 2.29 3.86 11.68
N LYS A 129 1.20 3.46 11.00
CA LYS A 129 0.89 2.05 10.77
C LYS A 129 1.90 1.40 9.82
N LEU A 130 2.30 2.08 8.74
CA LEU A 130 3.29 1.56 7.81
C LEU A 130 4.66 1.34 8.48
N LYS A 131 5.14 2.31 9.26
CA LYS A 131 6.41 2.17 10.01
C LYS A 131 6.40 0.96 10.93
N ARG A 132 5.27 0.65 11.58
CA ARG A 132 5.11 -0.58 12.39
C ARG A 132 5.16 -1.86 11.56
N ILE A 133 4.51 -1.87 10.39
CA ILE A 133 4.56 -3.00 9.44
C ILE A 133 6.01 -3.25 8.98
N LEU A 134 6.72 -2.19 8.59
CA LEU A 134 8.11 -2.28 8.14
C LEU A 134 9.06 -2.73 9.26
N TYR A 135 8.88 -2.22 10.48
CA TYR A 135 9.65 -2.66 11.65
C TYR A 135 9.41 -4.15 11.97
N PHE A 136 8.17 -4.61 11.87
CA PHE A 136 7.84 -6.02 12.08
C PHE A 136 8.46 -6.91 11.00
N GLU A 137 8.36 -6.51 9.74
CA GLU A 137 8.98 -7.20 8.61
C GLU A 137 10.50 -7.32 8.76
N ASP A 138 11.18 -6.27 9.23
CA ASP A 138 12.63 -6.30 9.45
C ASP A 138 13.06 -7.40 10.44
N SER A 139 12.24 -7.65 11.47
CA SER A 139 12.45 -8.74 12.43
C SER A 139 12.07 -10.13 11.89
N LYS A 140 11.24 -10.19 10.84
CA LYS A 140 10.69 -11.41 10.25
C LYS A 140 10.58 -11.26 8.72
N PRO A 141 11.71 -11.37 7.99
CA PRO A 141 11.72 -11.18 6.55
C PRO A 141 10.69 -12.04 5.82
N ASN A 142 10.00 -11.42 4.86
CA ASN A 142 8.93 -11.98 4.04
C ASN A 142 7.75 -12.54 4.83
N TYR A 143 7.46 -11.96 6.00
CA TYR A 143 6.27 -12.32 6.77
C TYR A 143 4.99 -11.93 6.00
N PHE A 144 5.00 -10.76 5.37
CA PHE A 144 3.88 -10.34 4.53
C PHE A 144 3.91 -11.06 3.19
N ARG A 145 2.73 -11.44 2.70
CA ARG A 145 2.55 -12.33 1.54
C ARG A 145 3.20 -11.83 0.25
N GLN A 146 3.47 -10.53 0.12
CA GLN A 146 4.14 -9.94 -1.05
C GLN A 146 5.65 -10.20 -1.05
N HIS A 147 6.21 -10.75 0.03
CA HIS A 147 7.65 -10.93 0.22
C HIS A 147 8.40 -9.60 0.03
N ILE A 148 7.98 -8.60 0.81
CA ILE A 148 8.41 -7.21 0.60
C ILE A 148 9.90 -6.99 0.90
N THR A 149 10.51 -7.86 1.71
CA THR A 149 11.97 -7.82 1.94
C THR A 149 12.73 -8.21 0.68
N ASP A 150 12.36 -9.32 0.04
CA ASP A 150 13.00 -9.77 -1.19
C ASP A 150 12.71 -8.82 -2.35
N LEU A 151 11.49 -8.31 -2.44
CA LEU A 151 11.12 -7.33 -3.46
C LEU A 151 11.94 -6.06 -3.34
N LYS A 152 12.11 -5.54 -2.12
CA LYS A 152 12.97 -4.38 -1.85
C LYS A 152 14.40 -4.66 -2.29
N ASN A 153 14.96 -5.80 -1.92
CA ASN A 153 16.34 -6.16 -2.25
C ASN A 153 16.55 -6.29 -3.77
N LYS A 154 15.57 -6.89 -4.47
CA LYS A 154 15.57 -6.97 -5.93
C LYS A 154 15.60 -5.58 -6.57
N LEU A 155 14.71 -4.69 -6.15
CA LEU A 155 14.64 -3.32 -6.68
C LEU A 155 15.92 -2.52 -6.38
N LEU A 156 16.57 -2.75 -5.24
CA LEU A 156 17.86 -2.13 -4.92
C LEU A 156 19.02 -2.62 -5.81
N SER A 157 18.89 -3.81 -6.40
CA SER A 157 19.90 -4.41 -7.26
C SER A 157 19.72 -4.11 -8.77
N GLU A 158 18.61 -3.48 -9.14
CA GLU A 158 18.33 -2.98 -10.50
C GLU A 158 18.98 -1.62 -10.75
#